data_AF-A0A9E2CJ41-F1
#
_entry.id   AF-A0A9E2CJ41-F1
#
_cell.length_a   1.000
_cell.length_b   1.000
_cell.length_c   1.000
_cell.angle_alpha   90.00
_cell.angle_beta   90.00
_cell.angle_gamma   90.00
#
_symmetry.space_group_name_H-M   'P 1'
#
loop_
_entity.id
_entity.type
_entity.pdbx_description
1 polymer ?
#
loop_
_entity_poly.entity_id
_entity_poly.type
_entity_poly.pdbx_seq_one_letter_code
_entity_poly.pdbx_strand_id
1 'polypeptide(L)'
;MPARAAILSAMVDRPLLIDNSDYVLPPSVTHPQARERAFTDAFKAMVRFMVEESNNPAVAYAIEQTDRVVTYENMALLSEEDLDEWDDACDEFESMPLEHQEAWIDRV
;
A
#
# COMPACT_ATOMS: atom_id res chain seq x y z
N MET A 1 -23.74 -10.03 4.99
CA MET A 1 -22.74 -9.72 3.95
C MET A 1 -21.38 -10.22 4.42
N PRO A 2 -20.84 -11.34 3.91
CA PRO A 2 -19.64 -11.98 4.47
C PRO A 2 -18.32 -11.62 3.75
N ALA A 3 -18.33 -10.78 2.71
CA ALA A 3 -17.13 -10.49 1.90
C ALA A 3 -16.09 -9.60 2.63
N ARG A 4 -16.53 -8.73 3.54
CA ARG A 4 -15.65 -7.81 4.31
C ARG A 4 -14.67 -8.51 5.26
N ALA A 5 -15.00 -9.71 5.75
CA ALA A 5 -14.16 -10.44 6.70
C ALA A 5 -13.02 -11.23 6.02
N ALA A 6 -13.16 -11.54 4.72
CA ALA A 6 -12.21 -12.38 4.00
C ALA A 6 -10.95 -11.61 3.56
N ILE A 7 -11.09 -10.34 3.18
CA ILE A 7 -9.99 -9.47 2.72
C ILE A 7 -8.98 -9.23 3.86
N LEU A 8 -9.50 -9.02 5.07
CA LEU A 8 -8.72 -8.75 6.28
C LEU A 8 -7.91 -9.98 6.74
N SER A 9 -8.41 -11.18 6.44
CA SER A 9 -7.76 -12.43 6.85
C SER A 9 -6.56 -12.80 5.97
N ALA A 10 -6.51 -12.35 4.71
CA ALA A 10 -5.46 -12.74 3.77
C ALA A 10 -4.12 -12.00 3.99
N MET A 11 -4.16 -10.79 4.58
CA MET A 11 -2.95 -10.03 4.91
C MET A 11 -2.28 -10.47 6.22
N VAL A 12 -3.00 -11.18 7.10
CA VAL A 12 -2.54 -11.57 8.44
C VAL A 12 -1.75 -12.89 8.43
N ASP A 13 -1.92 -13.74 7.41
CA ASP A 13 -1.41 -15.13 7.43
C ASP A 13 -0.01 -15.32 6.82
N ARG A 14 0.67 -14.24 6.44
CA ARG A 14 2.09 -14.27 6.06
C ARG A 14 2.87 -13.32 6.94
N PRO A 15 3.46 -13.81 8.05
CA PRO A 15 4.50 -13.07 8.71
C PRO A 15 5.68 -12.98 7.74
N LEU A 16 5.83 -11.84 7.05
CA LEU A 16 7.14 -11.41 6.58
C LEU A 16 7.93 -11.01 7.83
N LEU A 17 8.32 -12.02 8.60
CA LEU A 17 9.28 -11.90 9.67
C LEU A 17 10.64 -11.66 9.00
N ILE A 18 10.85 -10.43 8.54
CA ILE A 18 12.17 -9.97 8.16
C ILE A 18 12.89 -9.78 9.48
N ASP A 19 13.69 -10.78 9.84
CA ASP A 19 14.72 -10.65 10.87
C ASP A 19 15.70 -9.55 10.40
N ASN A 20 15.45 -8.32 10.84
CA ASN A 20 16.25 -7.15 10.51
C ASN A 20 17.67 -7.19 11.09
N SER A 21 18.05 -8.25 11.82
CA SER A 21 19.35 -8.32 12.49
C SER A 21 20.51 -8.69 11.55
N ASP A 22 20.24 -9.29 10.38
CA ASP A 22 21.28 -9.78 9.46
C ASP A 22 21.26 -9.17 8.04
N TYR A 23 20.28 -8.32 7.71
CA TYR A 23 20.19 -7.71 6.37
C TYR A 23 21.07 -6.46 6.23
N VAL A 24 22.34 -6.66 5.91
CA VAL A 24 23.23 -5.57 5.51
C VAL A 24 22.82 -5.07 4.13
N LEU A 25 22.29 -3.84 4.05
CA LEU A 25 22.01 -3.17 2.78
C LEU A 25 23.27 -3.21 1.90
N PRO A 26 23.17 -3.60 0.61
CA PRO A 26 24.33 -3.63 -0.25
C PRO A 26 24.99 -2.25 -0.32
N PRO A 27 26.33 -2.15 -0.48
CA PRO A 27 27.04 -0.87 -0.46
C PRO A 27 26.49 0.13 -1.51
N SER A 28 25.84 -0.37 -2.56
CA SER A 28 25.15 0.39 -3.61
C SER A 28 23.95 1.23 -3.12
N VAL A 29 23.37 0.92 -1.94
CA VAL A 29 22.22 1.63 -1.35
C VAL A 29 22.61 2.52 -0.17
N THR A 30 23.91 2.65 0.12
CA THR A 30 24.42 3.54 1.17
C THR A 30 24.33 5.02 0.80
N HIS A 31 24.14 5.33 -0.49
CA HIS A 31 23.89 6.69 -0.95
C HIS A 31 22.41 7.04 -0.79
N PRO A 32 22.05 8.19 -0.17
CA PRO A 32 20.65 8.57 0.08
C PRO A 32 19.74 8.48 -1.15
N GLN A 33 20.24 8.91 -2.31
CA GLN A 33 19.50 8.87 -3.59
C GLN A 33 19.28 7.44 -4.11
N ALA A 34 20.21 6.53 -3.87
CA ALA A 34 20.04 5.13 -4.27
C ALA A 34 19.02 4.42 -3.38
N ARG A 35 18.96 4.79 -2.09
CA ARG A 35 17.96 4.32 -1.14
C ARG A 35 16.56 4.83 -1.47
N GLU A 36 16.45 6.12 -1.78
CA GLU A 36 15.19 6.72 -2.22
C GLU A 36 14.66 6.04 -3.48
N ARG A 37 15.52 5.84 -4.49
CA ARG A 37 15.13 5.13 -5.71
C ARG A 37 14.68 3.69 -5.44
N ALA A 38 15.43 2.94 -4.64
CA ALA A 38 15.08 1.58 -4.29
C ALA A 38 13.74 1.50 -3.52
N PHE A 39 13.49 2.48 -2.64
CA PHE A 39 12.21 2.61 -1.96
C PHE A 39 11.07 2.91 -2.93
N THR A 40 11.24 3.88 -3.83
CA THR A 40 10.23 4.22 -4.85
C THR A 40 9.92 3.02 -5.74
N ASP A 41 10.94 2.29 -6.20
CA ASP A 41 10.75 1.11 -7.05
C ASP A 41 10.01 0.00 -6.29
N ALA A 42 10.37 -0.25 -5.02
CA ALA A 42 9.69 -1.22 -4.17
C ALA A 42 8.24 -0.82 -3.85
N PHE A 43 8.00 0.47 -3.60
CA PHE A 43 6.68 1.02 -3.32
C PHE A 43 5.75 0.87 -4.51
N LYS A 44 6.21 1.22 -5.72
CA LYS A 44 5.46 0.99 -6.96
C LYS A 44 5.14 -0.48 -7.20
N ALA A 45 6.11 -1.36 -6.97
CA ALA A 45 5.89 -2.80 -7.09
C ALA A 45 4.83 -3.31 -6.10
N MET A 46 4.79 -2.77 -4.88
CA MET A 46 3.77 -3.08 -3.88
C MET A 46 2.38 -2.59 -4.31
N VAL A 47 2.24 -1.34 -4.78
CA VAL A 47 0.97 -0.80 -5.28
C VAL A 47 0.46 -1.67 -6.43
N ARG A 48 1.32 -2.00 -7.40
CA ARG A 48 0.96 -2.88 -8.52
C ARG A 48 0.53 -4.28 -8.08
N PHE A 49 1.24 -4.88 -7.13
CA PHE A 49 0.85 -6.17 -6.55
C PHE A 49 -0.53 -6.12 -5.88
N MET A 50 -0.84 -5.03 -5.18
CA MET A 50 -2.14 -4.85 -4.52
C MET A 50 -3.30 -4.74 -5.52
N VAL A 51 -3.05 -4.13 -6.67
CA VAL A 51 -4.01 -4.05 -7.78
C VAL A 51 -4.17 -5.41 -8.47
N GLU A 52 -3.08 -6.04 -8.91
CA GLU A 52 -3.11 -7.25 -9.75
C GLU A 52 -3.47 -8.53 -8.97
N GLU A 53 -2.88 -8.72 -7.79
CA GLU A 53 -2.92 -10.02 -7.08
C GLU A 53 -3.88 -10.01 -5.88
N SER A 54 -4.03 -8.85 -5.21
CA SER A 54 -4.90 -8.73 -4.03
C SER A 54 -6.30 -8.21 -4.34
N ASN A 55 -6.54 -7.74 -5.57
CA ASN A 55 -7.82 -7.19 -6.04
C ASN A 55 -8.41 -6.11 -5.08
N ASN A 56 -7.53 -5.25 -4.55
CA ASN A 56 -7.90 -4.14 -3.66
C ASN A 56 -7.41 -2.80 -4.24
N PRO A 57 -7.96 -2.34 -5.38
CA PRO A 57 -7.48 -1.16 -6.07
C PRO A 57 -7.71 0.13 -5.28
N ALA A 58 -8.79 0.26 -4.50
CA ALA A 58 -9.03 1.42 -3.64
C ALA A 58 -7.95 1.58 -2.55
N VAL A 59 -7.54 0.47 -1.92
CA VAL A 59 -6.45 0.46 -0.94
C VAL A 59 -5.12 0.82 -1.58
N ALA A 60 -4.85 0.27 -2.77
CA ALA A 60 -3.64 0.59 -3.52
C ALA A 60 -3.60 2.07 -3.94
N TYR A 61 -4.75 2.63 -4.33
CA TYR A 61 -4.93 4.04 -4.64
C TYR A 61 -4.67 4.93 -3.43
N ALA A 62 -5.29 4.62 -2.29
CA ALA A 62 -5.08 5.39 -1.05
C ALA A 62 -3.62 5.35 -0.58
N ILE A 63 -2.95 4.20 -0.71
CA ILE A 63 -1.51 4.10 -0.45
C ILE A 63 -0.72 5.03 -1.37
N GLU A 64 -1.01 5.04 -2.67
CA GLU A 64 -0.32 5.91 -3.64
C GLU A 64 -0.59 7.40 -3.38
N GLN A 65 -1.81 7.81 -3.02
CA GLN A 65 -2.15 9.22 -2.79
C GLN A 65 -1.59 9.78 -1.49
N THR A 66 -1.51 8.94 -0.44
CA THR A 66 -1.12 9.39 0.90
C THR A 66 0.32 9.03 1.27
N ASP A 67 1.00 8.24 0.45
CA ASP A 67 2.29 7.59 0.76
C ASP A 67 2.25 6.78 2.09
N ARG A 68 1.06 6.37 2.56
CA ARG A 68 0.87 5.65 3.82
C ARG A 68 0.23 4.29 3.61
N VAL A 69 0.77 3.28 4.29
CA VAL A 69 0.13 1.97 4.43
C VAL A 69 -0.62 1.94 5.75
N VAL A 70 -1.93 1.77 5.71
CA VAL A 70 -2.78 1.64 6.90
C VAL A 70 -3.15 0.17 7.11
N THR A 71 -2.94 -0.33 8.32
CA THR A 71 -3.26 -1.70 8.76
C THR A 71 -3.91 -1.66 10.14
N TYR A 72 -4.55 -2.76 10.55
CA TYR A 72 -5.10 -2.87 11.91
C TYR A 72 -4.05 -2.70 13.01
N GLU A 73 -2.81 -3.07 12.73
CA GLU A 73 -1.74 -3.01 13.72
C GLU A 73 -1.22 -1.58 13.91
N ASN A 74 -1.22 -0.78 12.84
CA ASN A 74 -0.67 0.57 12.88
C ASN A 74 -1.71 1.69 12.95
N MET A 75 -3.00 1.42 12.71
CA MET A 75 -4.04 2.46 12.73
C MET A 75 -4.10 3.20 14.08
N ALA A 76 -3.79 2.51 15.19
CA ALA A 76 -3.76 3.10 16.52
C ALA A 76 -2.57 4.05 16.75
N LEU A 77 -1.60 4.06 15.83
CA LEU A 77 -0.41 4.92 15.84
C LEU A 77 -0.58 6.15 14.95
N LEU A 78 -1.66 6.20 14.17
CA LEU A 78 -1.97 7.29 13.25
C LEU A 78 -2.90 8.30 13.92
N SER A 79 -2.83 9.55 13.49
CA SER A 79 -3.80 10.55 13.92
C SER A 79 -5.16 10.30 13.25
N GLU A 80 -6.24 10.84 13.84
CA GLU A 80 -7.57 10.80 13.21
C GLU A 80 -7.52 11.48 11.83
N GLU A 81 -6.81 12.59 11.69
CA GLU A 81 -6.63 13.29 10.41
C GLU A 81 -5.92 12.42 9.35
N ASP A 82 -4.89 11.67 9.74
CA ASP A 82 -4.19 10.77 8.82
C ASP A 82 -5.07 9.61 8.35
N LEU A 83 -5.97 9.14 9.22
CA LEU A 83 -6.91 8.07 8.92
C LEU A 83 -8.05 8.58 8.03
N ASP A 84 -8.57 9.77 8.32
CA ASP A 84 -9.61 10.43 7.53
C ASP A 84 -9.10 10.70 6.10
N GLU A 85 -7.89 11.24 5.94
CA GLU A 85 -7.27 11.47 4.62
C GLU A 85 -7.12 10.15 3.82
N TRP A 86 -6.79 9.06 4.50
CA TRP A 86 -6.63 7.76 3.87
C TRP A 86 -7.98 7.14 3.45
N ASP A 87 -9.00 7.29 4.29
CA ASP A 87 -10.37 6.83 4.01
C ASP A 87 -10.98 7.66 2.86
N ASP A 88 -10.80 8.98 2.88
CA ASP A 88 -11.21 9.89 1.80
C ASP A 88 -10.60 9.48 0.46
N ALA A 89 -9.33 9.05 0.43
CA ALA A 89 -8.69 8.58 -0.80
C ALA A 89 -9.28 7.23 -1.29
N CYS A 90 -9.70 6.35 -0.39
CA CYS A 90 -10.41 5.12 -0.76
C CYS A 90 -11.78 5.46 -1.37
N ASP A 91 -12.54 6.33 -0.71
CA ASP A 91 -13.84 6.80 -1.17
C ASP A 91 -13.73 7.55 -2.50
N GLU A 92 -12.67 8.35 -2.69
CA GLU A 92 -12.39 9.02 -3.96
C GLU A 92 -12.31 7.98 -5.08
N PHE A 93 -11.47 6.95 -4.94
CA PHE A 93 -11.33 5.90 -5.94
C PHE A 93 -12.65 5.21 -6.25
N GLU A 94 -13.40 4.80 -5.23
CA GLU A 94 -14.68 4.10 -5.40
C GLU A 94 -15.75 5.00 -6.06
N SER A 95 -15.69 6.30 -5.81
CA SER A 95 -16.60 7.29 -6.41
C SER A 95 -16.22 7.68 -7.85
N MET A 96 -14.99 7.39 -8.29
CA MET A 96 -14.56 7.69 -9.65
C MET A 96 -15.39 6.93 -10.69
N PRO A 97 -15.62 7.51 -11.88
CA PRO A 97 -16.14 6.76 -13.02
C PRO A 97 -15.29 5.50 -13.29
N LEU A 98 -15.92 4.40 -13.70
CA LEU A 98 -15.21 3.14 -13.99
C LEU A 98 -14.06 3.34 -14.99
N GLU A 99 -14.28 4.16 -16.01
CA GLU A 99 -13.24 4.51 -16.99
C GLU A 99 -12.00 5.16 -16.36
N HIS A 100 -12.17 5.95 -15.30
CA HIS A 100 -11.05 6.56 -14.57
C HIS A 100 -10.37 5.55 -13.64
N GLN A 101 -11.15 4.65 -13.03
CA GLN A 101 -10.61 3.55 -12.23
C GLN A 101 -9.74 2.63 -13.10
N GLU A 102 -10.24 2.21 -14.27
CA GLU A 102 -9.52 1.38 -15.24
C GLU A 102 -8.27 2.09 -15.77
N ALA A 103 -8.38 3.37 -16.14
CA ALA A 103 -7.24 4.16 -16.61
C ALA A 103 -6.14 4.30 -15.54
N TRP A 104 -6.51 4.39 -14.26
CA TRP A 104 -5.54 4.40 -13.17
C TRP A 104 -4.92 3.02 -12.96
N ILE A 105 -5.71 1.94 -12.98
CA ILE A 105 -5.24 0.55 -12.85
C ILE A 105 -4.22 0.23 -13.95
N ASP A 106 -4.50 0.60 -15.20
CA ASP A 106 -3.61 0.34 -16.34
C ASP A 106 -2.29 1.13 -16.29
N ARG A 107 -2.24 2.22 -15.51
CA ARG A 107 -1.06 3.08 -15.34
C ARG A 107 -0.07 2.53 -14.30
N VAL A 108 -0.59 1.83 -13.30
CA VAL A 108 0.15 1.32 -12.13
C VAL A 108 0.93 0.05 -12.49
#